data_AF-A0A969DSG6-F1
#
_entry.id   AF-A0A969DSG6-F1
#
_cell.length_a   1.000
_cell.length_b   1.000
_cell.length_c   1.000
_cell.angle_alpha   90.00
_cell.angle_beta   90.00
_cell.angle_gamma   90.00
#
_symmetry.space_group_name_H-M   'P 1'
#
loop_
_entity.id
_entity.type
_entity.pdbx_description
1 polymer ?
#
loop_
_entity_poly.entity_id
_entity_poly.type
_entity_poly.pdbx_seq_one_letter_code
_entity_poly.pdbx_strand_id
1 'polypeptide(L)' 'MPQPQTHYFEVEIRLDDFHGEFVDFKMPVWTPGSYLVREYAKNVEGFTATSGGKSAAFEKPAKIPGGSFLKNLMR' A
#
# COMPACT_ATOMS: atom_id res chain seq x y z
N MET A 1 -6.26 -4.09 17.21
CA MET A 1 -7.58 -4.11 16.55
C MET A 1 -8.58 -3.40 17.47
N PRO A 2 -8.68 -2.08 17.40
CA PRO A 2 -9.53 -1.30 18.31
C PRO A 2 -11.03 -1.52 18.09
N GLN A 3 -11.46 -1.91 16.87
CA GLN A 3 -12.86 -2.15 16.51
C GLN A 3 -13.02 -3.42 15.67
N PRO A 4 -13.03 -4.62 16.26
CA PRO A 4 -13.00 -5.88 15.50
C PRO A 4 -14.24 -6.12 14.62
N GLN A 5 -15.41 -5.61 15.02
CA GLN A 5 -16.66 -5.75 14.28
C GLN A 5 -16.67 -5.07 12.90
N THR A 6 -15.74 -4.14 12.65
CA THR A 6 -15.67 -3.42 11.38
C THR A 6 -14.83 -4.16 10.34
N HIS A 7 -14.08 -5.19 10.76
CA HIS A 7 -13.11 -5.91 9.92
C HIS A 7 -12.01 -5.04 9.31
N TYR A 8 -11.81 -3.81 9.80
CA TYR A 8 -10.73 -2.92 9.37
C TYR A 8 -9.51 -3.02 10.29
N PHE A 9 -8.37 -2.76 9.68
CA PHE A 9 -7.09 -2.58 10.37
C PHE A 9 -6.44 -1.29 9.87
N GLU A 10 -5.96 -0.48 10.81
CA GLU A 10 -5.08 0.64 10.51
C GLU A 10 -3.65 0.11 10.37
N VAL A 11 -3.00 0.47 9.27
CA VAL A 11 -1.63 0.07 8.96
C VAL A 11 -0.83 1.33 8.68
N GLU A 12 0.26 1.52 9.42
CA GLU A 12 1.20 2.62 9.21
C GLU A 12 2.54 2.07 8.72
N ILE A 13 3.11 2.73 7.72
CA ILE A 13 4.45 2.45 7.23
C ILE A 13 5.28 3.72 7.41
N ARG A 14 6.38 3.61 8.14
CA ARG A 14 7.37 4.69 8.29
C ARG A 14 8.63 4.31 7.54
N LEU A 15 9.13 5.24 6.73
CA LEU A 15 10.39 5.13 6.01
C LEU A 15 11.30 6.23 6.53
N ASP A 16 12.35 5.84 7.23
CA ASP A 16 13.39 6.74 7.70
C ASP A 16 14.54 6.78 6.69
N ASP A 17 15.20 7.94 6.55
CA ASP A 17 16.41 8.14 5.73
C ASP A 17 16.27 7.69 4.26
N PHE A 18 15.11 7.93 3.65
CA PHE A 18 14.82 7.59 2.26
C PHE A 18 15.22 8.72 1.29
N HIS A 19 16.05 8.41 0.30
CA HIS A 19 16.62 9.38 -0.66
C HIS A 19 16.12 9.23 -2.10
N GLY A 20 15.02 8.50 -2.33
CA GLY A 20 14.43 8.32 -3.65
C GLY A 20 13.36 9.35 -4.00
N GLU A 21 13.16 9.61 -5.30
CA GLU A 21 12.07 10.46 -5.79
C GLU A 21 10.70 9.77 -5.65
N PHE A 22 10.67 8.44 -5.74
CA PHE A 22 9.48 7.62 -5.63
C PHE A 22 9.75 6.36 -4.81
N VAL A 23 8.74 5.92 -4.07
CA VAL A 23 8.71 4.59 -3.45
C VAL A 23 7.54 3.78 -4.00
N ASP A 24 7.84 2.55 -4.40
CA ASP A 24 6.86 1.58 -4.85
C ASP A 24 6.50 0.63 -3.71
N PHE A 25 5.24 0.64 -3.30
CA PHE A 25 4.70 -0.40 -2.41
C PHE A 25 4.03 -1.50 -3.24
N LYS A 26 4.34 -2.75 -2.92
CA LYS A 26 3.78 -3.92 -3.59
C LYS A 26 2.97 -4.75 -2.61
N MET A 27 1.79 -5.18 -3.07
CA MET A 27 1.02 -6.19 -2.38
C MET A 27 1.10 -7.54 -3.10
N PRO A 28 1.28 -8.65 -2.36
CA PRO A 28 1.29 -9.97 -2.96
C PRO A 28 -0.07 -10.27 -3.59
N VAL A 29 -0.09 -11.19 -4.56
CA VAL A 29 -1.33 -11.70 -5.19
C VAL A 29 -1.68 -13.11 -4.75
N TRP A 30 -0.89 -13.72 -3.86
CA TRP A 30 -1.10 -15.05 -3.31
C TRP A 30 -0.42 -15.15 -1.94
N THR A 31 -0.71 -16.20 -1.18
CA THR A 31 -0.07 -16.49 0.11
C THR A 31 0.49 -17.90 0.12
N PRO A 32 1.69 -18.14 0.69
CA PRO A 32 2.24 -19.49 0.81
C PRO A 32 1.25 -20.47 1.44
N GLY A 33 1.11 -21.64 0.84
CA GLY A 33 0.10 -22.64 1.21
C GLY A 33 -1.19 -22.59 0.37
N SER A 34 -1.42 -21.52 -0.40
CA SER A 34 -2.53 -21.43 -1.36
C SER A 34 -2.07 -20.72 -2.63
N TYR A 35 -1.89 -21.47 -3.72
CA TYR A 35 -1.48 -20.93 -5.03
C TYR A 35 -2.63 -20.29 -5.81
N LEU A 36 -3.69 -19.88 -5.13
CA LEU A 36 -4.79 -19.17 -5.74
C LEU A 36 -4.47 -17.69 -5.84
N VAL A 37 -4.72 -17.11 -7.01
CA VAL A 37 -4.64 -15.66 -7.21
C VAL A 37 -5.71 -14.96 -6.37
N ARG A 38 -5.31 -13.86 -5.74
CA ARG A 38 -6.09 -12.99 -4.85
C ARG A 38 -5.86 -11.54 -5.23
N GLU A 39 -6.82 -10.69 -4.88
CA GLU A 39 -6.79 -9.26 -5.15
C GLU A 39 -6.70 -8.48 -3.85
N TYR A 40 -5.69 -8.75 -3.01
CA TYR A 40 -5.59 -8.12 -1.68
C TYR A 40 -5.58 -6.59 -1.71
N ALA A 41 -5.01 -5.99 -2.76
CA ALA A 41 -4.98 -4.54 -2.94
C ALA A 41 -6.34 -3.86 -3.13
N LYS A 42 -7.43 -4.63 -3.34
CA LYS A 42 -8.79 -4.09 -3.38
C LYS A 42 -9.31 -3.73 -1.98
N ASN A 43 -8.75 -4.34 -0.94
CA ASN A 43 -9.16 -4.15 0.45
C ASN A 43 -8.39 -2.99 1.14
N VAL A 44 -7.50 -2.31 0.41
CA VAL A 44 -6.81 -1.13 0.92
C VAL A 44 -7.69 0.08 0.67
N GLU A 45 -8.13 0.70 1.75
CA GLU A 45 -8.99 1.87 1.75
C GLU A 45 -8.34 3.02 2.54
N GLY A 46 -8.64 4.26 2.15
CA GLY A 46 -8.17 5.44 2.88
C GLY A 46 -6.65 5.66 2.84
N PHE A 47 -5.95 5.16 1.81
CA PHE A 47 -4.51 5.33 1.69
C PHE A 47 -4.13 6.81 1.62
N THR A 48 -3.23 7.23 2.51
CA THR A 48 -2.66 8.57 2.55
C THR A 48 -1.16 8.48 2.74
N ALA A 49 -0.44 9.48 2.27
CA ALA A 49 1.01 9.54 2.35
C ALA A 49 1.43 10.92 2.84
N THR A 50 2.46 10.97 3.69
CA THR A 50 3.05 12.24 4.14
C THR A 50 4.57 12.17 4.05
N SER A 51 5.18 13.31 3.70
CA SER A 51 6.62 13.50 3.63
C SER A 51 6.99 14.85 4.20
N GLY A 52 7.95 14.90 5.13
CA GLY A 52 8.36 16.16 5.78
C GLY A 52 7.20 16.96 6.38
N GLY A 53 6.15 16.28 6.87
CA GLY A 53 4.95 16.91 7.43
C GLY A 53 3.93 17.44 6.40
N LYS A 54 4.15 17.21 5.10
CA LYS A 54 3.23 17.59 4.02
C LYS A 54 2.59 16.36 3.40
N SER A 55 1.38 16.52 2.85
CA SER A 55 0.73 15.47 2.08
C SER A 55 1.54 15.16 0.82
N ALA A 56 1.86 13.89 0.63
CA ALA A 56 2.48 13.39 -0.59
C ALA A 56 1.39 12.85 -1.52
N ALA A 57 1.54 13.11 -2.81
CA ALA A 57 0.65 12.53 -3.80
C ALA A 57 0.89 11.02 -3.91
N PHE A 58 -0.10 10.29 -4.38
CA PHE A 58 0.05 8.89 -4.72
C PHE A 58 -0.76 8.53 -5.95
N GLU A 59 -0.32 7.50 -6.64
CA GLU A 59 -0.95 6.89 -7.78
C GLU A 59 -1.13 5.40 -7.50
N LYS A 60 -2.34 4.89 -7.75
CA LYS A 60 -2.62 3.45 -7.75
C LYS A 60 -2.59 2.96 -9.20
N PRO A 61 -1.44 2.52 -9.73
CA PRO A 61 -1.39 1.95 -11.08
C PRO A 61 -2.33 0.76 -11.23
N ALA A 62 -2.91 0.63 -12.43
CA ALA A 62 -3.78 -0.47 -12.80
C ALA A 62 -3.05 -1.83 -12.69
N LYS A 63 -3.83 -2.89 -12.45
CA LYS A 63 -3.38 -4.27 -12.22
C LYS A 63 -2.32 -4.72 -13.24
N ILE A 64 -1.14 -5.15 -12.76
CA ILE A 64 -0.03 -5.66 -13.58
C ILE A 64 0.09 -7.18 -13.35
N PRO A 65 0.49 -7.99 -14.35
CA PRO A 65 0.77 -9.41 -14.12
C PRO A 65 1.86 -9.57 -13.03
N GLY A 66 1.50 -10.19 -11.91
CA GLY A 66 2.43 -10.48 -10.80
C GLY A 66 2.40 -9.54 -9.58
N GLY A 67 1.56 -8.49 -9.55
CA GLY A 67 1.47 -7.61 -8.39
C GLY A 67 0.53 -6.39 -8.56
N SER A 68 0.13 -5.78 -7.44
CA SER A 68 -0.48 -4.44 -7.43
C SER A 68 0.52 -3.46 -6.82
N PHE A 69 0.65 -2.28 -7.43
CA PHE A 69 1.58 -1.23 -7.01
C PHE A 69 0.79 -0.04 -6.43
N LEU A 70 1.38 0.63 -5.45
CA LEU A 70 1.04 1.99 -5.04
C LEU A 70 2.31 2.82 -5.19
N LYS A 71 2.26 3.85 -6.02
CA LYS A 71 3.34 4.82 -6.25
C LYS A 71 3.08 6.05 -5.40
N ASN A 72 3.99 6.46 -4.55
CA ASN A 72 3.88 7.77 -3.89
C ASN A 72 4.77 8.79 -4.57
N LEU A 73 4.19 9.92 -4.98
CA LEU A 73 4.85 11.14 -5.40
C LEU A 73 5.10 12.01 -4.17
N MET A 74 6.32 11.97 -3.63
CA MET A 74 6.75 12.87 -2.57
C MET A 74 7.46 14.08 -3.22
N ARG A 75 6.88 15.27 -3.10
CA ARG A 75 7.51 16.55 -3.49
C ARG A 75 7.80 17.39 -2.25
#